data_AF-A0A7W0FZH2-F1
#
_entry.id   AF-A0A7W0FZH2-F1
#
_cell.length_a   1.000
_cell.length_b   1.000
_cell.length_c   1.000
_cell.angle_alpha   90.00
_cell.angle_beta   90.00
_cell.angle_gamma   90.00
#
_symmetry.space_group_name_H-M   'P 1'
#
loop_
_entity.id
_entity.type
_entity.pdbx_description
1 polymer ?
#
loop_
_entity_poly.entity_id
_entity_poly.type
_entity_poly.pdbx_seq_one_letter_code
_entity_poly.pdbx_strand_id
1 'polypeptide(L)'
;MRLSKVTNPARLVPLAFFVAILLGTAILMLPISRAGVGGAPFLTALFTSTSAVCVTGLIMVDTPTYWSAFGQGVILSLIQVGGFGIMTGATMLGLLVTRRLRLNHRLLAQAETRTFLLGDVASVLRLILIATVTVELAIAAVLTLRFHFGYGQPPLEALWNGLFHSVSAYNNAGFARYSDNVVSFALDPLI
;
A
#
# COMPACT_ATOMS: atom_id res chain seq x y z
N MET A 1 -24.90 10.13 -28.86
CA MET A 1 -24.05 8.95 -28.55
C MET A 1 -23.91 8.85 -27.04
N ARG A 2 -24.77 8.07 -26.38
CA ARG A 2 -24.80 7.94 -24.91
C ARG A 2 -23.61 7.08 -24.48
N LEU A 3 -22.67 7.68 -23.73
CA LEU A 3 -21.62 6.98 -23.00
C LEU A 3 -22.30 6.05 -21.97
N SER A 4 -22.59 4.82 -22.40
CA SER A 4 -23.24 3.83 -21.56
C SER A 4 -22.18 3.03 -20.80
N LYS A 5 -22.34 3.03 -19.46
CA LYS A 5 -21.90 1.99 -18.53
C LYS A 5 -20.40 1.66 -18.49
N VAL A 6 -19.61 2.59 -17.97
CA VAL A 6 -18.70 2.18 -16.89
C VAL A 6 -19.62 2.14 -15.66
N THR A 7 -19.72 1.10 -14.84
CA THR A 7 -18.68 0.71 -13.88
C THR A 7 -19.16 -0.55 -13.13
N ASN A 8 -18.85 -1.75 -13.60
CA ASN A 8 -18.93 -2.93 -12.71
C ASN A 8 -17.71 -2.84 -11.78
N PRO A 9 -17.87 -2.68 -10.44
CA PRO A 9 -16.75 -2.58 -9.52
C PRO A 9 -15.77 -3.76 -9.65
N ALA A 10 -16.28 -4.95 -9.98
CA ALA A 10 -15.49 -6.15 -10.21
C ALA A 10 -14.53 -6.06 -11.42
N ARG A 11 -14.77 -5.11 -12.34
CA ARG A 11 -13.87 -4.84 -13.49
C ARG A 11 -12.99 -3.62 -13.28
N LEU A 12 -13.49 -2.63 -12.53
CA LEU A 12 -12.74 -1.39 -12.28
C LEU A 12 -11.51 -1.61 -11.39
N VAL A 13 -11.64 -2.40 -10.32
CA VAL A 13 -10.54 -2.60 -9.38
C VAL A 13 -9.35 -3.30 -10.06
N PRO A 14 -9.53 -4.44 -10.77
CA PRO A 14 -8.43 -5.06 -11.50
C PRO A 14 -7.82 -4.16 -12.58
N LEU A 15 -8.65 -3.36 -13.27
CA LEU A 15 -8.17 -2.43 -14.27
C LEU A 15 -7.32 -1.31 -13.66
N ALA A 16 -7.73 -0.76 -12.51
CA ALA A 16 -6.95 0.25 -11.79
C ALA A 16 -5.60 -0.31 -11.33
N PHE A 17 -5.58 -1.54 -10.81
CA PHE A 17 -4.35 -2.23 -10.43
C PHE A 17 -3.46 -2.46 -11.65
N PHE A 18 -4.03 -2.93 -12.76
CA PHE A 18 -3.29 -3.14 -14.00
C PHE A 18 -2.63 -1.84 -14.51
N VAL A 19 -3.37 -0.73 -14.52
CA VAL A 19 -2.83 0.58 -14.92
C VAL A 19 -1.73 1.03 -13.96
N ALA A 20 -1.92 0.90 -12.65
CA ALA A 20 -0.90 1.24 -11.65
C ALA A 20 0.38 0.41 -11.86
N ILE A 21 0.24 -0.89 -12.15
CA ILE A 21 1.36 -1.79 -12.43
C ILE A 21 2.12 -1.33 -13.68
N LEU A 22 1.42 -1.01 -14.77
CA LEU A 22 2.06 -0.53 -16.01
C LEU A 22 2.78 0.80 -15.81
N LEU A 23 2.16 1.76 -15.10
CA LEU A 23 2.79 3.04 -14.78
C LEU A 23 4.03 2.84 -13.89
N GLY A 24 3.92 2.03 -12.84
CA GLY A 24 5.06 1.68 -11.99
C GLY A 24 6.19 1.00 -12.77
N THR A 25 5.84 0.12 -13.71
CA THR A 25 6.82 -0.54 -14.59
C THR A 25 7.57 0.49 -15.43
N ALA A 26 6.85 1.40 -16.09
CA ALA A 26 7.45 2.44 -16.92
C ALA A 26 8.38 3.35 -16.11
N ILE A 27 7.97 3.75 -14.90
CA ILE A 27 8.78 4.60 -14.02
C ILE A 27 10.02 3.84 -13.51
N LEU A 28 9.88 2.58 -13.12
CA LEU A 28 11.01 1.76 -12.64
C LEU A 28 12.02 1.42 -13.75
N MET A 29 11.61 1.45 -15.02
CA MET A 29 12.53 1.31 -16.15
C MET A 29 13.38 2.56 -16.41
N LEU A 30 13.07 3.71 -15.79
CA LEU A 30 13.88 4.92 -15.95
C LEU A 30 15.28 4.72 -15.32
N PRO A 31 16.35 5.27 -15.92
CA PRO A 31 17.72 5.14 -15.38
C PRO A 31 17.86 5.67 -13.95
N ILE A 32 17.10 6.70 -13.57
CA ILE A 32 17.12 7.27 -12.22
C ILE A 32 16.62 6.28 -11.15
N SER A 33 15.84 5.26 -11.52
CA SER A 33 15.26 4.28 -10.60
C SER A 33 16.26 3.21 -10.15
N ARG A 34 17.36 3.01 -10.89
CA ARG A 34 18.36 1.99 -10.61
C ARG A 34 19.61 2.62 -10.00
N ALA A 35 20.24 1.95 -9.03
CA ALA A 35 21.47 2.45 -8.41
C ALA A 35 22.71 2.36 -9.33
N GLY A 36 22.62 1.65 -10.46
CA GLY A 36 23.70 1.44 -11.43
C GLY A 36 23.42 2.03 -12.81
N VAL A 37 24.24 1.65 -13.79
CA VAL A 37 24.14 2.16 -15.15
C VAL A 37 22.87 1.64 -15.85
N GLY A 38 22.13 2.57 -16.47
CA GLY A 38 20.94 2.27 -17.26
C GLY A 38 19.70 1.98 -16.42
N GLY A 39 18.57 1.76 -17.11
CA GLY A 39 17.30 1.41 -16.49
C GLY A 39 17.22 -0.03 -15.98
N ALA A 40 16.17 -0.34 -15.24
CA ALA A 40 15.82 -1.72 -14.94
C ALA A 40 15.28 -2.43 -16.20
N PRO A 41 15.63 -3.70 -16.47
CA PRO A 41 15.01 -4.48 -17.53
C PRO A 41 13.49 -4.57 -17.34
N PHE A 42 12.75 -4.63 -18.44
CA PHE A 42 11.27 -4.65 -18.43
C PHE A 42 10.70 -5.71 -17.48
N LEU A 43 11.21 -6.95 -17.53
CA LEU A 43 10.73 -8.03 -16.67
C LEU A 43 10.95 -7.74 -15.19
N THR A 44 12.14 -7.21 -14.83
CA THR A 44 12.48 -6.80 -13.46
C THR A 44 11.56 -5.70 -12.94
N ALA A 45 11.33 -4.66 -13.76
CA ALA A 45 10.44 -3.57 -13.42
C ALA A 45 8.97 -4.03 -13.30
N LEU A 46 8.50 -4.85 -14.23
CA LEU A 46 7.13 -5.36 -14.25
C LEU A 46 6.83 -6.25 -13.04
N PHE A 47 7.73 -7.18 -12.73
CA PHE A 47 7.57 -8.05 -11.57
C PHE A 47 7.59 -7.25 -10.27
N THR A 48 8.54 -6.33 -10.12
CA THR A 48 8.66 -5.51 -8.91
C THR A 48 7.44 -4.61 -8.73
N SER A 49 6.97 -3.97 -9.81
CA SER A 49 5.75 -3.17 -9.80
C SER A 49 4.51 -4.00 -9.42
N THR A 50 4.37 -5.19 -10.00
CA THR A 50 3.28 -6.12 -9.68
C THR A 50 3.33 -6.56 -8.21
N SER A 51 4.49 -6.96 -7.72
CA SER A 51 4.68 -7.39 -6.34
C SER A 51 4.41 -6.25 -5.34
N ALA A 52 4.80 -5.03 -5.66
CA ALA A 52 4.54 -3.85 -4.84
C ALA A 52 3.05 -3.49 -4.79
N VAL A 53 2.38 -3.38 -5.95
CA VAL A 53 0.95 -3.05 -6.04
C VAL A 53 0.06 -4.15 -5.47
N CYS A 54 0.43 -5.42 -5.65
CA CYS A 54 -0.27 -6.54 -5.05
C CYS A 54 0.18 -6.82 -3.61
N VAL A 55 1.12 -6.03 -3.09
CA VAL A 55 1.55 -6.06 -1.69
C VAL A 55 2.03 -7.46 -1.26
N THR A 56 2.78 -8.12 -2.14
CA THR A 56 3.17 -9.54 -2.01
C THR A 56 4.57 -9.74 -1.43
N GLY A 57 5.51 -8.82 -1.70
CA GLY A 57 6.85 -8.85 -1.11
C GLY A 57 7.86 -9.76 -1.78
N LEU A 58 7.50 -10.37 -2.91
CA LEU A 58 8.43 -11.14 -3.72
C LEU A 58 9.33 -10.21 -4.53
N ILE A 59 10.62 -10.54 -4.59
CA ILE A 59 11.64 -9.75 -5.29
C ILE A 59 12.43 -10.66 -6.24
N MET A 60 12.80 -10.15 -7.43
CA MET A 60 13.76 -10.82 -8.33
C MET A 60 15.19 -10.29 -8.16
N VAL A 61 15.33 -9.13 -7.54
CA VAL A 61 16.59 -8.43 -7.29
C VAL A 61 16.55 -7.86 -5.88
N ASP A 62 17.71 -7.78 -5.25
CA ASP A 62 17.81 -7.28 -3.88
C ASP A 62 17.44 -5.78 -3.81
N THR A 63 16.43 -5.46 -3.01
CA THR A 63 15.79 -4.13 -3.00
C THR A 63 16.72 -3.00 -2.53
N PRO A 64 17.45 -3.14 -1.41
CA PRO A 64 18.40 -2.12 -0.95
C PRO A 64 19.51 -1.80 -1.93
N THR A 65 20.01 -2.80 -2.66
CA THR A 65 21.23 -2.67 -3.48
C THR A 65 20.93 -2.37 -4.94
N TYR A 66 19.81 -2.86 -5.49
CA TYR A 66 19.49 -2.70 -6.90
C TYR A 66 18.81 -1.36 -7.22
N TRP A 67 17.86 -0.94 -6.38
CA TRP A 67 17.06 0.26 -6.60
C TRP A 67 17.72 1.48 -5.98
N SER A 68 17.69 2.60 -6.69
CA SER A 68 18.11 3.89 -6.13
C SER A 68 17.11 4.36 -5.07
N ALA A 69 17.45 5.42 -4.33
CA ALA A 69 16.50 6.07 -3.42
C ALA A 69 15.20 6.50 -4.14
N PHE A 70 15.29 6.95 -5.39
CA PHE A 70 14.11 7.25 -6.22
C PHE A 70 13.30 5.99 -6.52
N GLY A 71 13.95 4.92 -6.97
CA GLY A 71 13.27 3.64 -7.26
C GLY A 71 12.59 3.05 -6.03
N GLN A 72 13.24 3.13 -4.87
CA GLN A 72 12.66 2.72 -3.58
C GLN A 72 11.44 3.58 -3.22
N GLY A 73 11.47 4.89 -3.48
CA GLY A 73 10.29 5.76 -3.31
C GLY A 73 9.13 5.40 -4.25
N VAL A 74 9.43 4.98 -5.48
CA VAL A 74 8.42 4.48 -6.42
C VAL A 74 7.79 3.18 -5.90
N ILE A 75 8.61 2.21 -5.45
CA ILE A 75 8.14 0.96 -4.85
C ILE A 75 7.25 1.26 -3.64
N LEU A 76 7.67 2.17 -2.76
CA LEU A 76 6.91 2.58 -1.59
C LEU A 76 5.55 3.18 -1.96
N SER A 77 5.51 4.01 -3.00
CA SER A 77 4.28 4.62 -3.50
C SER A 77 3.33 3.57 -4.09
N LEU A 78 3.86 2.58 -4.81
CA LEU A 78 3.08 1.47 -5.37
C LEU A 78 2.49 0.58 -4.26
N ILE A 79 3.25 0.32 -3.19
CA ILE A 79 2.76 -0.37 -1.99
C ILE A 79 1.57 0.39 -1.38
N GLN A 80 1.69 1.71 -1.22
CA GLN A 80 0.62 2.52 -0.67
C GLN A 80 -0.66 2.47 -1.53
N VAL A 81 -0.52 2.62 -2.85
CA VAL A 81 -1.64 2.56 -3.80
C VAL A 81 -2.31 1.19 -3.74
N GLY A 82 -1.52 0.12 -3.72
CA GLY A 82 -2.00 -1.26 -3.61
C GLY A 82 -2.76 -1.52 -2.32
N GLY A 83 -2.14 -1.22 -1.17
CA GLY A 83 -2.72 -1.44 0.15
C GLY A 83 -4.00 -0.64 0.36
N PHE A 84 -4.01 0.64 -0.05
CA PHE A 84 -5.23 1.45 -0.02
C PHE A 84 -6.35 0.87 -0.90
N GLY A 85 -6.00 0.36 -2.09
CA GLY A 85 -6.94 -0.29 -2.99
C GLY A 85 -7.57 -1.55 -2.38
N ILE A 86 -6.78 -2.41 -1.74
CA ILE A 86 -7.25 -3.64 -1.09
C ILE A 86 -8.18 -3.31 0.09
N MET A 87 -7.75 -2.40 0.99
CA MET A 87 -8.56 -1.99 2.16
C MET A 87 -9.90 -1.36 1.74
N THR A 88 -9.86 -0.51 0.71
CA THR A 88 -11.06 0.10 0.13
C THR A 88 -12.00 -0.97 -0.44
N GLY A 89 -11.47 -1.90 -1.24
CA GLY A 89 -12.24 -2.98 -1.83
C GLY A 89 -12.91 -3.86 -0.78
N ALA A 90 -12.15 -4.29 0.23
CA ALA A 90 -12.65 -5.08 1.36
C ALA A 90 -13.77 -4.34 2.13
N THR A 91 -13.57 -3.05 2.41
CA THR A 91 -14.56 -2.23 3.11
C THR A 91 -15.85 -2.07 2.31
N MET A 92 -15.74 -1.81 1.00
CA MET A 92 -16.91 -1.70 0.12
C MET A 92 -17.70 -3.01 0.06
N LEU A 93 -17.00 -4.16 -0.05
CA LEU A 93 -17.64 -5.48 0.02
C LEU A 93 -18.34 -5.70 1.37
N GLY A 94 -17.69 -5.37 2.49
CA GLY A 94 -18.26 -5.46 3.82
C GLY A 94 -19.52 -4.60 3.99
N LEU A 95 -19.51 -3.36 3.47
CA LEU A 95 -20.68 -2.48 3.46
C LEU A 95 -21.82 -3.04 2.60
N LEU A 96 -21.52 -3.63 1.44
CA LEU A 96 -22.52 -4.27 0.59
C LEU A 96 -23.20 -5.45 1.29
N VAL A 97 -22.43 -6.31 1.95
CA VAL A 97 -22.95 -7.44 2.74
C VAL A 97 -23.82 -6.94 3.89
N THR A 98 -23.32 -5.97 4.66
CA THR A 98 -24.04 -5.40 5.82
C THR A 98 -25.35 -4.71 5.41
N ARG A 99 -25.36 -4.01 4.27
CA ARG A 99 -26.58 -3.40 3.72
C ARG A 99 -27.61 -4.45 3.32
N ARG A 100 -27.21 -5.55 2.69
CA ARG A 100 -28.13 -6.66 2.35
C ARG A 100 -28.73 -7.31 3.59
N LEU A 101 -27.92 -7.56 4.62
CA LEU A 101 -28.41 -8.08 5.90
C LEU A 101 -29.42 -7.13 6.55
N ARG A 102 -29.11 -5.82 6.59
CA ARG A 102 -30.03 -4.80 7.12
C ARG A 102 -31.32 -4.66 6.31
N LEU A 103 -31.27 -4.79 4.99
CA LEU A 103 -32.48 -4.81 4.14
C LEU A 103 -33.35 -6.03 4.43
N ASN A 104 -32.76 -7.21 4.58
CA ASN A 104 -33.49 -8.42 4.96
C ASN A 104 -34.12 -8.29 6.35
N HIS A 105 -33.41 -7.71 7.33
CA HIS A 105 -33.97 -7.45 8.67
C HIS A 105 -34.99 -6.30 8.69
N ARG A 106 -34.85 -5.28 7.84
CA ARG A 106 -35.84 -4.18 7.69
C ARG A 106 -37.12 -4.63 6.98
N LEU A 107 -37.03 -5.59 6.06
CA LEU A 107 -38.22 -6.20 5.46
C LEU A 107 -39.00 -7.06 6.47
N LEU A 108 -38.32 -7.60 7.49
CA LEU A 108 -38.95 -8.29 8.62
C LEU A 108 -39.42 -7.32 9.73
N ALA A 109 -38.81 -6.14 9.84
CA ALA A 109 -39.14 -5.09 10.81
C ALA A 109 -39.69 -3.84 10.09
N GLN A 110 -40.91 -3.93 9.55
CA GLN A 110 -41.71 -2.74 9.27
C GLN A 110 -42.12 -2.09 10.60
N ALA A 111 -41.25 -1.26 11.17
CA ALA A 111 -41.62 -0.20 12.10
C ALA A 111 -40.36 0.49 12.61
N GLU A 112 -40.53 1.78 12.88
CA GLU A 112 -39.77 2.52 13.87
C GLU A 112 -38.36 3.01 13.49
N THR A 113 -38.35 4.34 13.36
CA THR A 113 -37.29 5.27 13.75
C THR A 113 -36.07 5.45 12.84
N ARG A 114 -36.05 6.64 12.24
CA ARG A 114 -34.91 7.49 11.81
C ARG A 114 -33.54 6.89 12.16
N THR A 115 -32.98 6.12 11.24
CA THR A 115 -31.61 5.63 11.38
C THR A 115 -30.71 6.32 10.36
N PHE A 116 -29.77 7.10 10.92
CA PHE A 116 -28.58 7.74 10.36
C PHE A 116 -28.31 7.44 8.88
N LEU A 117 -28.03 8.50 8.11
CA LEU A 117 -27.41 8.43 6.79
C LEU A 117 -26.07 7.66 6.88
N LEU A 118 -26.16 6.33 6.83
CA LEU A 118 -25.05 5.43 6.56
C LEU A 118 -24.75 5.48 5.07
N GLY A 119 -23.90 6.40 4.63
CA GLY A 119 -23.46 6.31 3.24
C GLY A 119 -22.89 7.56 2.63
N ASP A 120 -21.74 8.02 3.14
CA ASP A 120 -20.81 8.68 2.25
C ASP A 120 -19.60 7.75 2.05
N VAL A 121 -19.48 7.18 0.85
CA VAL A 121 -18.30 6.38 0.49
C VAL A 121 -17.05 7.24 0.62
N ALA A 122 -17.14 8.53 0.30
CA ALA A 122 -16.01 9.44 0.44
C ALA A 122 -15.60 9.64 1.91
N SER A 123 -16.54 9.68 2.85
CA SER A 123 -16.20 9.78 4.28
C SER A 123 -15.50 8.53 4.80
N VAL A 124 -15.90 7.34 4.34
CA VAL A 124 -15.22 6.08 4.67
C VAL A 124 -13.83 6.04 4.07
N LEU A 125 -13.67 6.39 2.79
CA LEU A 125 -12.35 6.47 2.14
C LEU A 125 -11.43 7.47 2.83
N ARG A 126 -11.96 8.63 3.22
CA ARG A 126 -11.22 9.65 3.96
C ARG A 126 -10.80 9.14 5.34
N LEU A 127 -11.68 8.42 6.03
CA LEU A 127 -11.34 7.82 7.32
C LEU A 127 -10.23 6.78 7.17
N ILE A 128 -10.31 5.90 6.18
CA ILE A 128 -9.26 4.90 5.90
C ILE A 128 -7.94 5.62 5.62
N LEU A 129 -7.95 6.64 4.75
CA LEU A 129 -6.73 7.39 4.41
C LEU A 129 -6.09 8.07 5.63
N ILE A 130 -6.89 8.74 6.45
CA ILE A 130 -6.41 9.42 7.67
C ILE A 130 -5.87 8.38 8.65
N ALA A 131 -6.60 7.28 8.88
CA ALA A 131 -6.17 6.23 9.78
C ALA A 131 -4.83 5.61 9.33
N THR A 132 -4.73 5.24 8.04
CA THR A 132 -3.51 4.70 7.43
C THR A 132 -2.33 5.63 7.62
N VAL A 133 -2.43 6.89 7.16
CA VAL A 133 -1.32 7.85 7.26
C VAL A 133 -0.95 8.12 8.72
N THR A 134 -1.93 8.19 9.63
CA THR A 134 -1.64 8.44 11.05
C THR A 134 -0.88 7.28 11.68
N VAL A 135 -1.30 6.04 11.43
CA VAL A 135 -0.63 4.84 11.95
C VAL A 135 0.76 4.69 11.33
N GLU A 136 0.87 4.88 10.01
CA GLU A 136 2.16 4.81 9.30
C GLU A 136 3.13 5.88 9.82
N LEU A 137 2.69 7.11 10.05
CA LEU A 137 3.56 8.15 10.62
C LEU A 137 3.96 7.84 12.07
N ALA A 138 3.07 7.30 12.88
CA ALA A 138 3.39 6.89 14.25
C ALA A 138 4.44 5.77 14.28
N ILE A 139 4.25 4.71 13.48
CA ILE A 139 5.19 3.60 13.36
C ILE A 139 6.51 4.11 12.77
N ALA A 140 6.48 4.97 11.74
CA ALA A 140 7.67 5.53 11.12
C ALA A 140 8.48 6.36 12.12
N ALA A 141 7.82 7.15 12.97
CA ALA A 141 8.49 7.91 14.02
C ALA A 141 9.18 6.98 15.03
N VAL A 142 8.49 5.96 15.53
CA VAL A 142 9.05 4.98 16.48
C VAL A 142 10.25 4.24 15.87
N LEU A 143 10.11 3.72 14.65
CA LEU A 143 11.19 3.03 13.96
C LEU A 143 12.36 3.96 13.65
N THR A 144 12.11 5.20 13.22
CA THR A 144 13.17 6.20 12.97
C THR A 144 13.98 6.46 14.24
N LEU A 145 13.31 6.67 15.36
CA LEU A 145 13.97 6.87 16.65
C LEU A 145 14.78 5.63 17.05
N ARG A 146 14.22 4.44 16.86
CA ARG A 146 14.92 3.18 17.16
C ARG A 146 16.15 2.96 16.29
N PHE A 147 16.06 3.21 14.99
CA PHE A 147 17.19 3.09 14.08
C PHE A 147 18.28 4.14 14.36
N HIS A 148 17.90 5.38 14.67
CA HIS A 148 18.86 6.43 14.97
C HIS A 148 19.57 6.20 16.32
N PHE A 149 18.82 6.02 17.40
CA PHE A 149 19.38 5.94 18.76
C PHE A 149 19.79 4.52 19.16
N GLY A 150 19.14 3.49 18.63
CA GLY A 150 19.44 2.08 18.95
C GLY A 150 20.51 1.48 18.05
N TYR A 151 20.56 1.86 16.77
CA TYR A 151 21.50 1.31 15.77
C TYR A 151 22.50 2.33 15.23
N GLY A 152 22.47 3.58 15.71
CA GLY A 152 23.45 4.60 15.35
C GLY A 152 23.36 5.09 13.90
N GLN A 153 22.25 4.84 13.20
CA GLN A 153 22.09 5.25 11.81
C GLN A 153 22.04 6.79 11.68
N PRO A 154 22.62 7.38 10.62
CA PRO A 154 22.47 8.81 10.35
C PRO A 154 20.99 9.23 10.30
N PRO A 155 20.61 10.44 10.74
CA PRO A 155 19.20 10.84 10.88
C PRO A 155 18.37 10.66 9.59
N LEU A 156 18.93 11.01 8.43
CA LEU A 156 18.24 10.89 7.16
C LEU A 156 18.02 9.43 6.75
N GLU A 157 19.00 8.57 7.00
CA GLU A 157 18.92 7.15 6.70
C GLU A 157 17.92 6.45 7.65
N ALA A 158 17.98 6.77 8.94
CA ALA A 158 17.03 6.29 9.94
C ALA A 158 15.60 6.69 9.61
N LEU A 159 15.38 7.95 9.18
CA LEU A 159 14.07 8.43 8.75
C LEU A 159 13.55 7.65 7.53
N TRP A 160 14.42 7.45 6.55
CA TRP A 160 14.06 6.73 5.33
C TRP A 160 13.79 5.24 5.60
N ASN A 161 14.58 4.61 6.47
CA ASN A 161 14.34 3.24 6.94
C ASN A 161 13.03 3.14 7.73
N GLY A 162 12.77 4.06 8.65
CA GLY A 162 11.54 4.09 9.45
C GLY A 162 10.29 4.26 8.59
N LEU A 163 10.32 5.22 7.66
CA LEU A 163 9.20 5.45 6.72
C LEU A 163 8.95 4.23 5.84
N PHE A 164 10.01 3.67 5.23
CA PHE A 164 9.88 2.57 4.29
C PHE A 164 9.30 1.32 4.96
N HIS A 165 9.86 0.93 6.12
CA HIS A 165 9.39 -0.26 6.83
C HIS A 165 8.01 -0.03 7.46
N SER A 166 7.67 1.19 7.86
CA SER A 166 6.33 1.50 8.38
C SER A 166 5.24 1.28 7.33
N VAL A 167 5.38 1.87 6.14
CA VAL A 167 4.41 1.72 5.04
C VAL A 167 4.39 0.26 4.56
N SER A 168 5.57 -0.36 4.43
CA SER A 168 5.64 -1.78 4.05
C SER A 168 4.92 -2.68 5.06
N ALA A 169 5.18 -2.50 6.35
CA ALA A 169 4.56 -3.31 7.41
C ALA A 169 3.05 -3.07 7.52
N TYR A 170 2.60 -1.81 7.55
CA TYR A 170 1.17 -1.49 7.68
C TYR A 170 0.35 -2.05 6.52
N ASN A 171 0.89 -1.99 5.29
CA ASN A 171 0.20 -2.55 4.12
C ASN A 171 0.42 -4.08 3.98
N ASN A 172 1.27 -4.71 4.79
CA ASN A 172 1.69 -6.12 4.69
C ASN A 172 2.50 -6.45 3.42
N ALA A 173 3.32 -5.52 2.95
CA ALA A 173 4.03 -5.62 1.68
C ALA A 173 5.23 -6.54 1.69
N GLY A 174 5.89 -6.76 2.82
CA GLY A 174 7.06 -7.65 2.92
C GLY A 174 8.36 -7.14 2.27
N PHE A 175 8.34 -5.96 1.63
CA PHE A 175 9.54 -5.30 1.13
C PHE A 175 10.35 -4.70 2.28
N ALA A 176 11.67 -4.80 2.21
CA ALA A 176 12.59 -4.24 3.20
C ALA A 176 13.78 -3.54 2.53
N ARG A 177 14.44 -2.67 3.30
CA ARG A 177 15.68 -1.99 2.88
C ARG A 177 16.94 -2.67 3.41
N TYR A 178 16.83 -3.94 3.77
CA TYR A 178 17.93 -4.77 4.23
C TYR A 178 17.91 -6.06 3.43
N SER A 179 19.08 -6.56 3.02
CA SER A 179 19.19 -7.70 2.10
C SER A 179 18.75 -9.02 2.76
N ASP A 180 18.87 -9.10 4.08
CA ASP A 180 18.35 -10.18 4.93
C ASP A 180 16.91 -9.92 5.38
N ASN A 181 16.21 -8.96 4.76
CA ASN A 181 14.94 -8.45 5.24
C ASN A 181 15.09 -7.98 6.71
N VAL A 182 14.11 -8.23 7.59
CA VAL A 182 14.22 -7.82 9.00
C VAL A 182 14.86 -8.89 9.91
N VAL A 183 15.52 -9.91 9.35
CA VAL A 183 16.04 -11.06 10.13
C VAL A 183 17.11 -10.65 11.14
N SER A 184 18.02 -9.74 10.78
CA SER A 184 19.02 -9.18 11.71
C SER A 184 18.43 -8.49 12.94
N PHE A 185 17.15 -8.10 12.90
CA PHE A 185 16.45 -7.45 14.01
C PHE A 185 15.65 -8.42 14.88
N ALA A 186 15.71 -9.74 14.64
CA ALA A 186 14.84 -10.73 15.31
C ALA A 186 14.91 -10.75 16.85
N LEU A 187 15.97 -10.21 17.46
CA LEU A 187 16.13 -10.11 18.92
C LEU A 187 15.73 -8.73 19.48
N ASP A 188 15.37 -7.78 18.63
CA ASP A 188 14.91 -6.46 19.02
C ASP A 188 13.39 -6.49 19.29
N PRO A 189 12.92 -6.30 20.52
CA PRO A 189 11.49 -6.40 20.82
C PRO A 189 10.65 -5.26 20.25
N LEU A 190 11.29 -4.18 19.77
CA LEU A 190 10.59 -3.03 19.19
C LEU A 190 10.31 -3.22 17.69
N ILE A 191 11.19 -3.94 16.97
CA ILE A 191 11.14 -4.13 15.51
C ILE A 191 10.40 -5.43 15.19
#